data_AF-A0A1S4CXM5-F1
#
_entry.id   AF-A0A1S4CXM5-F1
#
_cell.length_a   1.000
_cell.length_b   1.000
_cell.length_c   1.000
_cell.angle_alpha   90.00
_cell.angle_beta   90.00
_cell.angle_gamma   90.00
#
_symmetry.space_group_name_H-M   'P 1'
#
loop_
_entity.id
_entity.type
_entity.pdbx_description
1 polymer ?
#
loop_
_entity_poly.entity_id
_entity_poly.type
_entity_poly.pdbx_seq_one_letter_code
_entity_poly.pdbx_strand_id
1 'polypeptide(L)'
;MKREKLDKCFGKFLEMLKQLYVKILFTEVFTQMLAYAKFLKENLSSKTKLEETKVVKLNTHCSAILHYKIPQKCGYPGSFTKSCSLGSEKFDKSLCDSRTSINLIPLSVFQKLDGELGVIKYVLVSLQLADQTTIIPLGIIEDIL
;
A
#
# COMPACT_ATOMS: atom_id res chain seq x y z
N MET A 1 -21.24 -7.91 24.40
CA MET A 1 -21.21 -7.67 22.93
C MET A 1 -20.08 -6.77 22.41
N LYS A 2 -19.89 -5.50 22.85
CA LYS A 2 -18.80 -4.64 22.32
C LYS A 2 -17.39 -5.06 22.77
N ARG A 3 -17.25 -5.51 24.03
CA ARG A 3 -15.97 -5.96 24.61
C ARG A 3 -15.49 -7.28 24.00
N GLU A 4 -16.38 -8.27 23.89
CA GLU A 4 -16.09 -9.56 23.23
C GLU A 4 -15.65 -9.42 21.77
N LYS A 5 -16.22 -8.46 21.02
CA LYS A 5 -15.79 -8.18 19.64
C LYS A 5 -14.38 -7.58 19.59
N LEU A 6 -14.04 -6.72 20.54
CA LEU A 6 -12.70 -6.13 20.64
C LEU A 6 -11.66 -7.18 21.02
N ASP A 7 -11.98 -8.04 22.00
CA ASP A 7 -11.12 -9.12 22.45
C ASP A 7 -10.88 -10.14 21.33
N LYS A 8 -11.92 -10.45 20.54
CA LYS A 8 -11.80 -11.30 19.34
C LYS A 8 -10.92 -10.68 18.26
N CYS A 9 -11.03 -9.38 18.02
CA CYS A 9 -10.17 -8.67 17.06
C CYS A 9 -8.72 -8.61 17.55
N PHE A 10 -8.50 -8.41 18.85
CA PHE A 10 -7.17 -8.41 19.45
C PHE A 10 -6.51 -9.79 19.37
N GLY A 11 -7.27 -10.86 19.62
CA GLY A 11 -6.80 -12.24 19.43
C GLY A 11 -6.36 -12.53 17.99
N LYS A 12 -7.14 -12.08 16.98
CA LYS A 12 -6.74 -12.19 15.57
C LYS A 12 -5.46 -11.42 15.25
N PHE A 13 -5.32 -10.22 15.80
CA PHE A 13 -4.11 -9.41 15.62
C PHE A 13 -2.87 -10.11 16.19
N LEU A 14 -2.98 -10.72 17.38
CA LEU A 14 -1.88 -11.50 17.97
C LEU A 14 -1.51 -12.72 17.12
N GLU A 15 -2.49 -13.41 16.54
CA GLU A 15 -2.22 -14.53 15.63
C GLU A 15 -1.50 -14.08 14.34
N MET A 16 -1.85 -12.92 13.79
CA MET A 16 -1.12 -12.35 12.65
C MET A 16 0.33 -12.01 12.99
N LEU A 17 0.59 -11.49 14.20
CA LEU A 17 1.95 -11.18 14.65
C LEU A 17 2.81 -12.44 14.81
N LYS A 18 2.23 -13.58 15.21
CA LYS A 18 2.96 -14.86 15.31
C LYS A 18 3.45 -15.36 13.94
N GLN A 19 2.76 -14.99 12.87
CA GLN A 19 3.11 -15.34 11.49
C GLN A 19 4.15 -14.38 10.88
N LEU A 20 4.49 -13.29 11.57
CA LEU A 20 5.45 -12.32 11.09
C LEU A 20 6.87 -12.86 11.26
N TYR A 21 7.48 -13.23 10.14
CA TYR A 21 8.90 -13.58 10.08
C TYR A 21 9.69 -12.41 9.50
N VAL A 22 10.66 -11.90 10.25
CA VAL A 22 11.52 -10.79 9.82
C VAL A 22 12.95 -11.31 9.67
N LYS A 23 13.49 -11.23 8.44
CA LYS A 23 14.89 -11.58 8.15
C LYS A 23 15.75 -10.32 8.28
N ILE A 24 16.52 -10.22 9.34
CA ILE A 24 17.48 -9.13 9.59
C ILE A 24 18.88 -9.74 9.59
N LEU A 25 19.87 -9.05 9.02
CA LEU A 25 21.26 -9.50 9.08
C LEU A 25 21.76 -9.46 10.53
N PHE A 26 22.50 -10.47 10.96
CA PHE A 26 22.96 -10.59 12.36
C PHE A 26 23.76 -9.37 12.83
N THR A 27 24.55 -8.76 11.94
CA THR A 27 25.32 -7.55 12.22
C THR A 27 24.44 -6.30 12.39
N GLU A 28 23.33 -6.22 11.65
CA GLU A 28 22.34 -5.14 11.77
C GLU A 28 21.53 -5.25 13.06
N VAL A 29 21.35 -6.46 13.59
CA VAL A 29 20.70 -6.65 14.89
C VAL A 29 21.48 -5.89 15.97
N PHE A 30 22.80 -6.00 16.04
CA PHE A 30 23.57 -5.32 17.09
C PHE A 30 23.53 -3.80 16.98
N THR A 31 23.44 -3.25 15.78
CA THR A 31 23.39 -1.79 15.58
C THR A 31 21.99 -1.23 15.77
N GLN A 32 20.94 -2.01 15.48
CA GLN A 32 19.56 -1.51 15.42
C GLN A 32 18.65 -2.05 16.54
N MET A 33 19.07 -3.05 17.32
CA MET A 33 18.23 -3.67 18.35
C MET A 33 17.73 -2.66 19.39
N LEU A 34 18.57 -1.70 19.80
CA LEU A 34 18.17 -0.62 20.72
C LEU A 34 17.12 0.32 20.11
N ALA A 35 17.26 0.67 18.82
CA ALA A 35 16.30 1.50 18.12
C ALA A 35 14.96 0.77 17.92
N TYR A 36 15.02 -0.51 17.55
CA TYR A 36 13.83 -1.34 17.39
C TYR A 36 13.10 -1.55 18.73
N ALA A 37 13.84 -1.82 19.81
CA ALA A 37 13.26 -1.93 21.15
C ALA A 37 12.59 -0.63 21.60
N LYS A 38 13.21 0.53 21.33
CA LYS A 38 12.63 1.85 21.63
C LYS A 38 11.34 2.08 20.82
N PHE A 39 11.37 1.79 19.52
CA PHE A 39 10.22 1.93 18.64
C PHE A 39 9.04 1.05 19.10
N LEU A 40 9.29 -0.23 19.39
CA LEU A 40 8.26 -1.13 19.91
C LEU A 40 7.69 -0.64 21.24
N LYS A 41 8.55 -0.17 22.14
CA LYS A 41 8.14 0.35 23.45
C LYS A 41 7.24 1.58 23.30
N GLU A 42 7.58 2.53 22.44
CA GLU A 42 6.78 3.74 22.20
C GLU A 42 5.41 3.42 21.61
N ASN A 43 5.36 2.51 20.63
CA ASN A 43 4.12 2.08 19.99
C ASN A 43 3.20 1.28 20.93
N LEU A 44 3.77 0.47 21.82
CA LEU A 44 3.00 -0.33 22.77
C LEU A 44 2.61 0.45 24.04
N SER A 45 3.42 1.43 24.47
CA SER A 45 3.15 2.24 25.68
C SER A 45 2.15 3.38 25.45
N SER A 46 1.89 3.78 24.21
CA SER A 46 0.89 4.81 23.90
C SER A 46 -0.56 4.36 24.14
N LYS A 47 -0.80 3.06 24.35
CA LYS A 47 -2.15 2.49 24.57
C LYS A 47 -2.62 2.50 26.03
N THR A 48 -1.81 2.98 26.97
CA THR A 48 -2.07 2.82 28.43
C THR A 48 -2.87 3.93 29.13
N LYS A 49 -3.58 4.80 28.41
CA LYS A 49 -4.61 5.68 29.02
C LYS A 49 -5.88 5.67 28.19
N LEU A 50 -6.60 4.56 28.26
CA LEU A 50 -7.98 4.43 27.79
C LEU A 50 -8.95 4.79 28.93
N GLU A 51 -8.83 5.99 29.48
CA GLU A 51 -9.83 6.52 30.42
C GLU A 51 -10.58 7.68 29.76
N GLU A 52 -11.90 7.60 29.91
CA GLU A 52 -12.95 8.44 29.35
C GLU A 52 -13.20 8.33 27.83
N THR A 53 -14.04 7.35 27.50
CA THR A 53 -14.73 7.24 26.22
C THR A 53 -15.69 8.44 26.05
N LYS A 54 -15.18 9.59 25.61
CA LYS A 54 -16.05 10.62 25.02
C LYS A 54 -16.68 10.03 23.76
N VAL A 55 -18.00 9.78 23.83
CA VAL A 55 -18.80 9.41 22.67
C VAL A 55 -18.89 10.63 21.76
N VAL A 56 -17.89 10.79 20.90
CA VAL A 56 -17.90 11.78 19.84
C VAL A 56 -18.80 11.25 18.74
N LYS A 57 -19.82 12.03 18.36
CA LYS A 57 -20.71 11.71 17.25
C LYS A 57 -19.91 11.83 15.96
N LEU A 58 -19.37 10.70 15.51
CA LEU A 58 -18.57 10.64 14.28
C LEU A 58 -19.47 10.96 13.08
N ASN A 59 -19.01 11.86 12.21
CA ASN A 59 -19.67 12.08 10.94
C ASN A 59 -19.58 10.80 10.08
N THR A 60 -20.43 10.71 9.06
CA THR A 60 -20.54 9.54 8.17
C THR A 60 -19.22 9.18 7.49
N HIS A 61 -18.30 10.14 7.33
CA HIS A 61 -16.98 9.91 6.75
C HIS A 61 -16.05 9.18 7.73
N CYS A 62 -16.00 9.63 9.00
CA CYS A 62 -15.15 9.02 10.02
C CYS A 62 -15.61 7.60 10.42
N SER A 63 -16.90 7.30 10.35
CA SER A 63 -17.40 5.94 10.60
C SER A 63 -17.04 4.98 9.47
N ALA A 64 -17.03 5.44 8.21
CA ALA A 64 -16.61 4.63 7.06
C ALA A 64 -15.14 4.20 7.14
N ILE A 65 -14.27 5.13 7.56
CA ILE A 65 -12.84 4.88 7.78
C ILE A 65 -12.63 3.82 8.88
N LEU A 66 -13.30 3.95 10.03
CA LEU A 66 -13.18 3.00 11.14
C LEU A 66 -13.78 1.62 10.85
N HIS A 67 -14.80 1.55 10.00
CA HIS A 67 -15.41 0.28 9.62
C HIS A 67 -14.67 -0.46 8.50
N TYR A 68 -13.54 0.05 7.99
CA TYR A 68 -12.88 -0.45 6.77
C TYR A 68 -13.87 -0.65 5.60
N LYS A 69 -15.01 0.04 5.65
CA LYS A 69 -15.94 0.11 4.53
C LYS A 69 -15.44 1.26 3.70
N ILE A 70 -14.55 0.92 2.76
CA ILE A 70 -14.18 1.79 1.66
C ILE A 70 -15.51 2.36 1.13
N PRO A 71 -15.71 3.70 1.13
CA PRO A 71 -16.84 4.27 0.44
C PRO A 71 -16.73 3.78 -0.98
N GLN A 72 -17.71 3.01 -1.45
CA GLN A 72 -17.74 2.53 -2.82
C GLN A 72 -17.61 3.75 -3.71
N LYS A 73 -16.44 3.92 -4.30
CA LYS A 73 -16.13 5.09 -5.10
C LYS A 73 -17.04 4.99 -6.33
N CYS A 74 -18.03 5.87 -6.41
CA CYS A 74 -18.68 6.16 -7.68
C CYS A 74 -17.56 6.36 -8.70
N GLY A 75 -17.61 5.60 -9.79
CA GLY A 75 -16.58 5.60 -10.82
C GLY A 75 -16.14 7.01 -11.11
N TYR A 76 -14.82 7.26 -11.09
CA TYR A 76 -14.28 8.56 -11.40
C TYR A 76 -14.89 9.03 -12.73
N PRO A 77 -15.62 10.15 -12.75
CA PRO A 77 -16.28 10.64 -13.97
C PRO A 77 -15.30 11.05 -15.08
N GLY A 78 -13.99 10.96 -14.83
CA GLY A 78 -12.93 11.46 -15.70
C GLY A 78 -11.80 10.46 -15.97
N SER A 79 -12.01 9.15 -15.83
CA SER A 79 -11.04 8.19 -16.39
C SER A 79 -11.21 8.13 -17.91
N PHE A 80 -10.56 9.05 -18.63
CA PHE A 80 -10.51 8.98 -20.08
C PHE A 80 -9.59 7.81 -20.46
N THR A 81 -10.18 6.67 -20.78
CA THR A 81 -9.45 5.58 -21.42
C THR A 81 -9.22 5.95 -22.87
N LYS A 82 -7.96 6.19 -23.24
CA LYS A 82 -7.57 6.43 -24.64
C LYS A 82 -6.80 5.22 -25.15
N SER A 83 -6.89 4.94 -26.44
CA SER A 83 -6.01 3.96 -27.05
C SER A 83 -4.57 4.47 -27.04
N CYS A 84 -3.63 3.58 -26.72
CA CYS A 84 -2.20 3.85 -26.82
C CYS A 84 -1.49 2.66 -27.45
N SER A 85 -0.28 2.89 -27.94
CA SER A 85 0.63 1.83 -28.38
C SER A 85 1.88 1.89 -27.52
N LEU A 86 2.43 0.73 -27.17
CA LEU A 86 3.71 0.60 -26.48
C LEU A 86 4.50 -0.48 -27.21
N GLY A 87 5.62 -0.11 -27.83
CA GLY A 87 6.30 -0.99 -28.77
C GLY A 87 5.38 -1.38 -29.94
N SER A 88 5.35 -2.68 -30.26
CA SER A 88 4.48 -3.27 -31.29
C SER A 88 3.03 -3.51 -30.80
N GLU A 89 2.78 -3.48 -29.49
CA GLU A 89 1.48 -3.76 -28.90
C GLU A 89 0.55 -2.53 -28.89
N LYS A 90 -0.74 -2.77 -29.17
CA LYS A 90 -1.79 -1.75 -29.12
C LYS A 90 -2.75 -2.05 -27.97
N PHE A 91 -2.99 -1.03 -27.15
CA PHE A 91 -3.90 -1.08 -26.01
C PHE A 91 -5.09 -0.19 -26.30
N ASP A 92 -6.27 -0.81 -26.50
CA ASP A 92 -7.50 -0.06 -26.79
C ASP A 92 -7.97 0.80 -25.60
N LYS A 93 -7.55 0.45 -24.39
CA LYS A 93 -7.94 1.11 -23.14
C LYS A 93 -6.73 1.31 -22.23
N SER A 94 -6.05 2.43 -22.40
CA SER A 94 -5.04 2.91 -21.45
C SER A 94 -5.58 4.05 -20.61
N LEU A 95 -5.25 4.05 -19.32
CA LEU A 95 -5.51 5.20 -18.46
C LEU A 95 -4.38 6.21 -18.65
N CYS A 96 -4.68 7.34 -19.28
CA CYS A 96 -3.74 8.45 -19.39
C CYS A 96 -4.02 9.47 -18.28
N ASP A 97 -3.13 9.56 -17.31
CA ASP A 97 -3.16 10.65 -16.32
C ASP A 97 -2.10 11.69 -16.66
N SER A 98 -2.53 12.81 -17.23
CA SER A 98 -1.64 13.92 -17.64
C SER A 98 -1.01 14.67 -16.46
N ARG A 99 -1.41 14.38 -15.22
CA ARG A 99 -0.80 14.96 -14.00
C ARG A 99 0.24 14.05 -13.36
N THR A 100 0.47 12.85 -13.88
CA THR A 100 1.42 11.91 -13.31
C THR A 100 2.70 11.91 -14.13
N SER A 101 3.85 12.02 -13.45
CA SER A 101 5.18 12.04 -14.08
C SER A 101 5.77 10.64 -14.33
N ILE A 102 5.03 9.58 -13.99
CA ILE A 102 5.46 8.18 -14.02
C ILE A 102 4.38 7.32 -14.67
N ASN A 103 4.75 6.48 -15.64
CA ASN A 103 3.85 5.48 -16.22
C ASN A 103 3.96 4.15 -15.46
N LEU A 104 2.82 3.53 -15.14
CA LEU A 104 2.78 2.19 -14.55
C LEU A 104 2.39 1.17 -15.60
N ILE A 105 3.20 0.13 -15.77
CA ILE A 105 2.95 -0.98 -16.69
C ILE A 105 2.82 -2.27 -15.87
N PRO A 106 1.74 -3.05 -16.04
CA PRO A 106 1.62 -4.36 -15.42
C PRO A 106 2.73 -5.31 -15.91
N LEU A 107 3.24 -6.18 -15.02
CA LEU A 107 4.28 -7.14 -15.38
C LEU A 107 3.88 -8.06 -16.54
N SER A 108 2.60 -8.42 -16.64
CA SER A 108 2.08 -9.22 -17.75
C SER A 108 2.17 -8.51 -19.10
N VAL A 109 2.10 -7.17 -19.12
CA VAL A 109 2.29 -6.37 -20.33
C VAL A 109 3.76 -6.28 -20.67
N PHE A 110 4.62 -6.07 -19.67
CA PHE A 110 6.07 -6.09 -19.87
C PHE A 110 6.54 -7.41 -20.49
N GLN A 111 6.05 -8.54 -20.00
CA GLN A 111 6.39 -9.88 -20.53
C GLN A 111 5.94 -10.11 -21.97
N LYS A 112 4.89 -9.43 -22.43
CA LYS A 112 4.46 -9.51 -23.84
C LYS A 112 5.39 -8.73 -24.77
N LEU A 113 6.03 -7.71 -24.23
CA LEU A 113 6.96 -6.82 -24.92
C LEU A 113 8.42 -7.18 -24.61
N ASP A 114 8.66 -8.45 -24.25
CA ASP A 114 9.98 -8.95 -23.92
C ASP A 114 10.92 -8.81 -25.12
N GLY A 115 12.05 -8.13 -24.90
CA GLY A 115 13.00 -7.75 -25.95
C GLY A 115 12.71 -6.45 -26.70
N GLU A 116 11.51 -5.87 -26.58
CA GLU A 116 11.19 -4.53 -27.11
C GLU A 116 11.38 -3.43 -26.06
N LEU A 117 11.16 -3.76 -24.78
CA LEU A 117 11.38 -2.86 -23.66
C LEU A 117 12.80 -2.98 -23.09
N GLY A 118 13.29 -1.89 -22.50
CA GLY A 118 14.57 -1.87 -21.81
C GLY A 118 14.63 -2.84 -20.61
N VAL A 119 15.84 -3.07 -20.11
CA VAL A 119 16.06 -3.98 -18.97
C VAL A 119 15.46 -3.39 -17.69
N ILE A 120 14.69 -4.20 -16.96
CA ILE A 120 14.18 -3.81 -15.63
C ILE A 120 15.35 -3.65 -14.67
N LYS A 121 15.50 -2.44 -14.15
CA LYS A 121 16.38 -2.15 -13.02
C LYS A 121 15.58 -2.32 -11.73
N TYR A 122 15.91 -3.35 -10.97
CA TYR A 122 15.30 -3.57 -9.67
C TYR A 122 15.61 -2.38 -8.74
N VAL A 123 14.55 -1.77 -8.21
CA VAL A 123 14.64 -0.63 -7.31
C VAL A 123 13.61 -0.80 -6.21
N LEU A 124 14.04 -0.64 -4.96
CA LEU A 124 13.14 -0.66 -3.81
C LEU A 124 12.52 0.73 -3.61
N VAL A 125 11.41 0.98 -4.29
CA VAL A 125 10.58 2.20 -4.15
C VAL A 125 9.14 1.79 -3.84
N SER A 126 8.42 2.60 -3.09
CA SER A 126 6.98 2.47 -2.87
C SER A 126 6.26 3.69 -3.44
N LEU A 127 5.22 3.45 -4.25
CA LEU A 127 4.39 4.50 -4.83
C LEU A 127 3.05 4.52 -4.10
N GLN A 128 2.66 5.69 -3.59
CA GLN A 128 1.33 5.90 -3.01
C GLN A 128 0.45 6.63 -4.01
N LEU A 129 -0.65 5.99 -4.41
CA LEU A 129 -1.61 6.53 -5.37
C LEU A 129 -2.63 7.43 -4.67
N ALA A 130 -3.34 8.25 -5.47
CA ALA A 130 -4.37 9.18 -4.96
C ALA A 130 -5.57 8.48 -4.31
N ASP A 131 -5.79 7.19 -4.57
CA ASP A 131 -6.78 6.35 -3.89
C ASP A 131 -6.26 5.73 -2.58
N GLN A 132 -5.07 6.17 -2.12
CA GLN A 132 -4.37 5.69 -0.93
C GLN A 132 -3.84 4.26 -1.04
N THR A 133 -3.89 3.65 -2.23
CA THR A 133 -3.23 2.36 -2.45
C THR A 133 -1.71 2.55 -2.55
N THR A 134 -0.97 1.59 -2.03
CA THR A 134 0.50 1.56 -2.12
C THR A 134 0.92 0.43 -3.06
N ILE A 135 1.67 0.77 -4.10
CA ILE A 135 2.21 -0.16 -5.09
C ILE A 135 3.73 -0.22 -4.92
N ILE A 136 4.28 -1.43 -4.92
CA ILE A 136 5.72 -1.68 -4.95
C ILE A 136 6.04 -2.19 -6.36
N PRO A 137 6.61 -1.37 -7.25
CA PRO A 137 7.02 -1.83 -8.58
C PRO A 137 8.14 -2.86 -8.47
N LEU A 138 8.17 -3.81 -9.41
CA LEU A 138 9.25 -4.79 -9.53
C LEU A 138 10.60 -4.11 -9.83
N GLY A 139 10.55 -3.04 -10.61
CA GLY A 139 11.69 -2.21 -10.94
C GLY A 139 11.27 -1.07 -11.87
N ILE A 140 12.26 -0.31 -12.32
CA ILE A 140 12.07 0.81 -13.24
C ILE A 140 12.70 0.45 -14.59
N ILE A 141 12.12 1.01 -15.64
CA ILE A 141 12.68 1.01 -16.99
C ILE A 141 12.86 2.48 -17.34
N GLU A 142 14.09 2.85 -17.69
CA GLU A 142 14.42 4.21 -18.11
C GLU A 142 14.25 4.31 -19.63
N ASP A 143 13.69 5.42 -20.10
CA ASP A 143 13.67 5.84 -21.51
C ASP A 143 12.98 4.86 -22.49
N ILE A 144 11.65 4.75 -22.38
CA ILE A 144 10.81 4.04 -23.37
C ILE A 144 10.29 5.09 -24.36
N LEU A 145 10.93 5.18 -25.53
CA LEU A 145 10.53 6.06 -26.66
C LEU A 145 9.44 5.43 -27.53
#